data_AF-A0A7J6WCM2-F1
#
_entry.id   AF-A0A7J6WCM2-F1
#
_cell.length_a   1.000
_cell.length_b   1.000
_cell.length_c   1.000
_cell.angle_alpha   90.00
_cell.angle_beta   90.00
_cell.angle_gamma   90.00
#
_symmetry.space_group_name_H-M   'P 1'
#
loop_
_entity.id
_entity.type
_entity.pdbx_description
1 polymer ?
#
loop_
_entity_poly.entity_id
_entity_poly.type
_entity_poly.pdbx_seq_one_letter_code
_entity_poly.pdbx_strand_id
1 'polypeptide(L)' 'MEKKAHVLLLPYPAQGHINPVLQFGKRLASKGIKATLLVTNFVSKSMQAESSSVGVETISDGYDEGGFAAAE' A
#
# COMPACT_ATOMS: atom_id res chain seq x y z
N MET A 1 -6.59 3.26 27.96
CA MET A 1 -6.02 3.51 26.61
C MET A 1 -7.13 3.35 25.60
N GLU A 2 -7.50 4.40 24.87
CA GLU A 2 -8.39 4.25 23.71
C GLU A 2 -7.70 3.35 22.68
N LYS A 3 -8.38 2.27 22.26
CA LYS A 3 -7.94 1.47 21.12
C LYS A 3 -8.29 2.25 19.85
N LYS A 4 -7.33 2.96 19.28
CA LYS A 4 -7.50 3.61 17.97
C LYS A 4 -7.42 2.56 16.87
N ALA A 5 -8.39 2.56 15.97
CA ALA A 5 -8.39 1.66 14.82
C ALA A 5 -7.18 1.95 13.91
N HIS A 6 -6.54 0.89 13.43
CA HIS A 6 -5.48 0.94 12.43
C HIS A 6 -5.84 -0.04 11.31
N VAL A 7 -5.95 0.48 10.09
CA VAL A 7 -6.35 -0.28 8.91
C VAL A 7 -5.12 -0.60 8.05
N LEU A 8 -5.00 -1.87 7.66
CA LEU A 8 -4.08 -2.33 6.62
C LEU A 8 -4.84 -2.37 5.28
N LEU A 9 -4.27 -1.77 4.26
CA LEU A 9 -4.85 -1.72 2.91
C LEU A 9 -4.03 -2.62 2.00
N LEU A 10 -4.66 -3.68 1.47
CA LEU A 10 -4.01 -4.69 0.62
C LEU A 10 -4.63 -4.69 -0.79
N PRO A 11 -4.19 -3.80 -1.69
CA PRO A 11 -4.60 -3.83 -3.09
C PRO A 11 -3.94 -5.00 -3.85
N TYR A 12 -4.53 -5.38 -4.98
CA TYR A 12 -3.82 -6.14 -6.01
C TYR A 12 -2.63 -5.31 -6.55
N PRO A 13 -1.46 -5.91 -6.86
CA PRO A 13 -0.23 -5.19 -7.24
C PRO A 13 -0.26 -4.65 -8.68
N ALA A 14 -1.27 -3.85 -9.00
CA ALA A 14 -1.38 -3.09 -10.23
C ALA A 14 -1.81 -1.65 -9.93
N GLN A 15 -1.27 -0.69 -10.68
CA GLN A 15 -1.49 0.74 -10.44
C GLN A 15 -2.99 1.12 -10.40
N GLY A 16 -3.81 0.47 -11.24
CA GLY A 16 -5.26 0.67 -11.27
C GLY A 16 -5.99 0.26 -9.99
N HIS A 17 -5.39 -0.60 -9.16
CA HIS A 17 -5.92 -0.99 -7.84
C HIS A 17 -5.26 -0.20 -6.70
N ILE A 18 -3.95 0.04 -6.80
CA ILE A 18 -3.17 0.76 -5.77
C ILE A 18 -3.68 2.19 -5.60
N ASN A 19 -3.88 2.93 -6.71
CA ASN A 19 -4.26 4.34 -6.64
C ASN A 19 -5.62 4.57 -5.96
N PRO A 20 -6.71 3.86 -6.34
CA PRO A 20 -7.99 3.98 -5.63
C PRO A 20 -7.89 3.63 -4.15
N VAL A 21 -7.15 2.58 -3.80
CA VAL A 21 -6.98 2.15 -2.40
C VAL A 21 -6.16 3.16 -1.60
N LEU A 22 -5.14 3.78 -2.19
CA LEU A 22 -4.40 4.88 -1.58
C LEU A 22 -5.31 6.10 -1.32
N GLN A 23 -6.17 6.46 -2.28
CA GLN A 23 -7.13 7.55 -2.08
C GLN A 23 -8.16 7.23 -0.98
N PHE A 24 -8.59 5.97 -0.88
CA PHE A 24 -9.39 5.51 0.26
C PHE A 24 -8.63 5.64 1.58
N GLY A 25 -7.36 5.25 1.64
CA GLY A 25 -6.50 5.44 2.80
C GLY A 25 -6.37 6.91 3.22
N LYS A 26 -6.21 7.83 2.26
CA LYS A 26 -6.17 9.28 2.53
C LYS A 26 -7.47 9.77 3.17
N ARG A 27 -8.63 9.24 2.77
CA ARG A 27 -9.94 9.53 3.37
C ARG A 27 -10.11 8.94 4.78
N LEU A 28 -9.47 7.81 5.07
CA LEU A 28 -9.43 7.26 6.44
C LEU A 28 -8.56 8.15 7.34
N ALA A 29 -7.38 8.52 6.86
CA ALA A 29 -6.46 9.39 7.58
C ALA A 29 -7.09 10.76 7.88
N SER A 30 -7.83 11.35 6.94
CA SER A 30 -8.56 12.61 7.16
C SER A 30 -9.67 12.51 8.23
N LYS A 31 -10.10 11.29 8.60
CA LYS A 31 -11.04 11.01 9.69
C LYS A 31 -10.34 10.61 11.00
N GLY A 32 -9.01 10.73 11.07
CA GLY A 32 -8.20 10.39 12.24
C GLY A 32 -7.93 8.89 12.41
N ILE A 33 -8.21 8.07 11.39
CA ILE A 33 -7.94 6.62 11.40
C ILE A 33 -6.56 6.39 10.79
N LYS A 34 -5.67 5.71 11.51
CA LYS A 34 -4.36 5.34 10.98
C LYS A 34 -4.54 4.32 9.85
N ALA A 35 -3.90 4.55 8.71
CA ALA A 35 -3.91 3.65 7.57
C ALA A 35 -2.48 3.35 7.10
N THR A 36 -2.24 2.09 6.75
CA THR A 36 -1.00 1.63 6.12
C THR A 36 -1.33 0.88 4.84
N LEU A 37 -0.77 1.31 3.73
CA LEU A 37 -0.84 0.65 2.44
C LEU A 37 0.27 -0.38 2.32
N LEU A 38 -0.11 -1.63 2.07
CA LEU A 38 0.84 -2.68 1.73
C LEU A 38 0.99 -2.74 0.21
N VAL A 39 2.23 -2.70 -0.26
CA VAL A 39 2.60 -2.94 -1.65
C VAL A 39 3.63 -4.05 -1.72
N THR A 40 3.80 -4.66 -2.88
CA THR A 40 4.82 -5.70 -3.05
C THR A 40 6.22 -5.07 -3.09
N ASN A 41 7.26 -5.82 -2.71
CA ASN A 41 8.65 -5.40 -2.86
C ASN A 41 8.95 -4.95 -4.30
N PHE A 42 8.50 -5.70 -5.31
CA PHE A 42 8.66 -5.34 -6.71
C PHE A 42 8.05 -3.97 -7.06
N VAL A 43 6.76 -3.77 -6.76
CA VAL A 43 6.06 -2.49 -7.00
C VAL A 43 6.74 -1.32 -6.28
N SER A 44 7.20 -1.51 -5.04
CA SER A 44 7.82 -0.44 -4.25
C SER A 44 9.04 0.19 -4.93
N LYS A 45 9.80 -0.59 -5.72
CA LYS A 45 10.96 -0.12 -6.51
C LYS A 45 10.58 0.94 -7.55
N SER A 46 9.32 0.97 -7.99
CA SER A 46 8.78 1.93 -8.97
C SER A 46 8.00 3.08 -8.35
N MET A 47 7.75 3.05 -7.04
CA MET A 47 7.00 4.10 -6.35
C MET A 47 7.90 5.29 -6.05
N GLN A 48 7.41 6.49 -6.34
CA GLN A 48 8.05 7.72 -5.85
C GLN A 48 7.61 7.97 -4.41
N ALA A 49 8.58 8.25 -3.54
CA ALA A 49 8.31 8.56 -2.15
C ALA A 49 7.65 9.94 -2.05
N GLU A 50 6.33 9.95 -1.89
CA GLU A 50 5.60 11.17 -1.53
C GLU A 50 5.28 11.19 -0.04
N SER A 51 5.40 12.37 0.57
CA SER A 51 4.85 12.61 1.91
C SER A 51 3.34 12.42 1.85
N SER A 52 2.88 11.34 2.49
CA SER A 52 1.48 10.92 2.47
C SER A 52 1.00 10.73 3.90
N SER A 53 -0.27 11.06 4.17
CA SER A 53 -0.94 10.79 5.45
C SER A 53 -1.20 9.30 5.69
N VAL A 54 -0.85 8.45 4.72
CA VAL A 54 -0.93 6.99 4.74
C VAL A 54 0.49 6.44 4.78
N GLY A 55 0.78 5.57 5.75
CA GLY A 55 2.05 4.85 5.78
C GLY A 55 2.13 3.84 4.64
N VAL A 56 3.34 3.56 4.14
CA VAL A 56 3.55 2.54 3.11
C VAL A 56 4.55 1.53 3.65
N GLU A 57 4.18 0.24 3.60
CA GLU A 57 5.04 -0.87 3.99
C GLU A 57 5.04 -1.90 2.85
N THR A 58 6.07 -2.75 2.81
CA THR A 58 6.22 -3.74 1.75
C THR A 58 5.97 -5.16 2.22
N ILE A 59 5.49 -6.00 1.31
CA ILE A 59 5.38 -7.44 1.46
C ILE A 59 5.98 -8.14 0.23
N SER A 60 6.39 -9.41 0.37
CA SER A 60 6.78 -10.19 -0.80
C SER A 60 5.53 -10.71 -1.54
N ASP A 61 5.59 -10.72 -2.86
CA ASP A 61 4.64 -11.43 -3.74
C ASP A 61 5.17 -12.79 -4.23
N GLY A 62 6.34 -13.21 -3.74
CA GLY A 62 7.07 -14.39 -4.23
C GLY A 62 7.98 -14.11 -5.42
N TYR A 63 7.95 -12.89 -5.98
CA TYR A 63 8.67 -12.50 -7.20
C TYR A 63 9.29 -11.10 -7.09
N ASP A 64 9.98 -10.83 -5.98
CA ASP A 64 10.46 -9.49 -5.61
C ASP A 64 11.33 -8.77 -6.66
N GLU A 65 12.02 -9.52 -7.53
CA GLU A 65 12.88 -8.99 -8.60
C GLU A 65 12.16 -8.87 -9.95
N GLY A 66 11.41 -9.89 -10.36
CA GLY A 66 10.81 -9.96 -11.71
C GLY A 66 9.33 -9.58 -11.77
N GLY A 67 8.69 -9.42 -10.61
CA GLY A 67 7.26 -9.13 -10.49
C GLY A 67 6.39 -10.16 -11.19
N PHE A 68 5.24 -9.72 -11.69
CA PHE A 68 4.27 -10.58 -12.38
C PHE A 68 4.88 -11.35 -13.56
N ALA A 69 5.84 -10.75 -14.29
CA ALA A 69 6.46 -11.39 -15.45
C ALA A 69 7.36 -12.59 -15.10
N ALA A 70 7.76 -12.75 -13.83
CA ALA A 70 8.53 -13.91 -13.38
C ALA A 70 7.66 -15.04 -12.81
N ALA A 71 6.33 -14.87 -12.78
CA ALA A 71 5.39 -15.87 -12.29
C ALA A 71 4.98 -16.93 -13.33
N GLU A 72 5.56 -16.87 -14.53
CA GLU A 72 5.32 -17.79 -15.66
C GLU A 72 6.28 -18.97 -15.70
#